data_AF-A0A061M5D5-F1
#
_entry.id   AF-A0A061M5D5-F1
#
_cell.length_a   1.000
_cell.length_b   1.000
_cell.length_c   1.000
_cell.angle_alpha   90.00
_cell.angle_beta   90.00
_cell.angle_gamma   90.00
#
_symmetry.space_group_name_H-M   'P 1'
#
loop_
_entity.id
_entity.type
_entity.pdbx_description
1 polymer ?
#
loop_
_entity_poly.entity_id
_entity_poly.type
_entity_poly.pdbx_seq_one_letter_code
_entity_poly.pdbx_strand_id
1 'polypeptide(L)'
;MHASAKYGTSRIGMLARLGDTMPAIAGHNGCGTSGCGGQAKCKSQTSQGDLPARIWDNVKAHPRYSEDADHNYAQMHVAVAPACNIQCNYCNRKCDRTCEPRPGVVSEPLSQEQAAKRAFEFASILPQLTVFGTACPGDALANSESTFKMFELIKKTSSGSAISVA
;
A
#
# COMPACT_ATOMS: atom_id res chain seq x y z
N MET A 1 30.67 45.13 19.17
CA MET A 1 30.08 44.27 20.22
C MET A 1 29.19 43.27 19.48
N HIS A 2 29.71 42.15 18.97
CA HIS A 2 29.79 40.81 19.63
C HIS A 2 28.48 40.46 20.36
N ALA A 3 27.78 39.37 20.08
CA ALA A 3 28.29 38.00 20.04
C ALA A 3 27.44 37.01 19.19
N SER A 4 28.15 36.07 18.54
CA SER A 4 27.66 34.78 18.07
C SER A 4 27.42 33.82 19.24
N ALA A 5 26.44 32.92 19.12
CA ALA A 5 26.37 31.69 19.91
C ALA A 5 26.31 30.47 18.98
N LYS A 6 27.31 29.61 19.14
CA LYS A 6 27.51 28.33 18.46
C LYS A 6 26.80 27.22 19.24
N TYR A 7 26.10 26.30 18.58
CA TYR A 7 25.93 24.89 18.97
C TYR A 7 25.70 24.12 17.65
N GLY A 8 26.49 23.13 17.24
CA GLY A 8 27.25 22.17 18.02
C GLY A 8 26.70 20.78 17.73
N THR A 9 27.16 20.19 16.63
CA THR A 9 27.41 18.75 16.36
C THR A 9 26.61 17.66 17.09
N SER A 10 26.21 16.66 16.28
CA SER A 10 25.95 15.25 16.60
C SER A 10 24.49 14.81 16.76
N ARG A 11 23.81 14.57 15.63
CA ARG A 11 22.60 13.71 15.55
C ARG A 11 22.96 12.26 15.21
N ILE A 12 24.14 11.78 15.62
CA ILE A 12 24.56 10.39 15.43
C ILE A 12 24.12 9.50 16.63
N GLY A 13 23.58 10.09 17.70
CA GLY A 13 23.22 9.37 18.94
C GLY A 13 21.77 8.89 19.07
N MET A 14 20.87 9.14 18.11
CA MET A 14 19.43 8.84 18.25
C MET A 14 18.97 7.56 17.52
N LEU A 15 19.91 6.74 17.04
CA LEU A 15 19.61 5.44 16.40
C LEU A 15 19.86 4.22 17.32
N ALA A 16 20.37 4.43 18.53
CA ALA A 16 20.78 3.34 19.44
C ALA A 16 19.76 3.00 20.55
N ARG A 17 18.48 3.41 20.42
CA ARG A 17 17.45 3.27 21.48
C ARG A 17 16.09 2.78 20.97
N LEU A 18 16.06 2.10 19.82
CA LEU A 18 14.86 1.46 19.26
C LEU A 18 14.93 -0.09 19.32
N GLY A 19 15.84 -0.64 20.12
CA GLY A 19 16.07 -2.09 20.25
C GLY A 19 15.34 -2.80 21.41
N ASP A 20 14.77 -2.07 22.38
CA ASP A 20 14.44 -2.65 23.69
C ASP A 20 12.96 -2.59 24.10
N THR A 21 12.03 -2.42 23.16
CA THR A 21 10.58 -2.50 23.45
C THR A 21 9.83 -3.30 22.40
N MET A 22 10.21 -4.57 22.23
CA MET A 22 9.26 -5.57 21.72
C MET A 22 8.52 -6.18 22.91
N PRO A 23 7.18 -6.03 23.03
CA PRO A 23 6.43 -6.85 23.95
C PRO A 23 6.45 -8.30 23.45
N ALA A 24 6.68 -9.24 24.37
CA ALA A 24 6.61 -10.65 24.09
C ALA A 24 5.27 -11.00 23.42
N ILE A 25 5.35 -11.74 22.31
CA ILE A 25 4.22 -12.39 21.64
C ILE A 25 3.46 -13.23 22.67
N ALA A 26 2.37 -12.69 23.20
CA ALA A 26 1.40 -13.45 23.97
C ALA A 26 0.72 -14.44 23.01
N GLY A 27 0.96 -15.73 23.25
CA GLY A 27 0.23 -16.80 22.58
C GLY A 27 -1.26 -16.65 22.89
N HIS A 28 -2.02 -16.15 21.93
CA HIS A 28 -3.47 -16.12 22.00
C HIS A 28 -3.94 -17.53 21.67
N ASN A 29 -4.30 -18.28 22.71
CA ASN A 29 -5.05 -19.52 22.55
C ASN A 29 -6.40 -19.14 21.91
N GLY A 30 -6.59 -19.60 20.68
CA GLY A 30 -7.79 -19.33 19.89
C GLY A 30 -9.07 -19.72 20.63
N CYS A 31 -10.15 -19.00 20.29
CA CYS A 31 -11.50 -19.25 20.77
C CYS A 31 -11.93 -20.68 20.39
N GLY A 32 -11.95 -21.59 21.36
CA GLY A 32 -12.46 -22.95 21.20
C GLY A 32 -13.97 -22.97 21.35
N THR A 33 -14.71 -22.88 20.24
CA THR A 33 -16.13 -23.23 20.23
C THR A 33 -16.26 -24.73 19.96
N SER A 34 -16.66 -25.49 20.98
CA SER A 34 -17.07 -26.89 20.82
C SER A 34 -18.51 -26.94 20.34
N GLY A 35 -18.71 -27.11 19.03
CA GLY A 35 -20.03 -27.21 18.42
C GLY A 35 -20.05 -28.16 17.22
N CYS A 36 -20.78 -29.28 17.37
CA CYS A 36 -21.29 -30.22 16.37
C CYS A 36 -20.70 -30.21 14.94
N GLY A 37 -19.86 -31.21 14.63
CA GLY A 37 -20.05 -32.13 13.50
C GLY A 37 -20.11 -31.62 12.05
N GLY A 38 -19.94 -30.34 11.78
CA GLY A 38 -19.74 -29.79 10.44
C GLY A 38 -18.29 -29.35 10.30
N GLN A 39 -17.60 -29.73 9.22
CA GLN A 39 -16.32 -29.12 8.91
C GLN A 39 -16.52 -27.60 8.78
N ALA A 40 -16.11 -26.84 9.81
CA ALA A 40 -16.03 -25.40 9.73
C ALA A 40 -14.85 -25.04 8.81
N LYS A 41 -15.04 -25.20 7.50
CA LYS A 41 -14.13 -24.63 6.48
C LYS A 41 -14.45 -23.14 6.33
N CYS A 42 -14.15 -22.36 7.37
CA CYS A 42 -13.83 -20.95 7.18
C CYS A 42 -12.33 -20.84 6.89
N LYS A 43 -11.90 -21.46 5.80
CA LYS A 43 -10.60 -21.23 5.17
C LYS A 43 -10.96 -20.91 3.74
N SER A 44 -10.73 -19.68 3.29
CA SER A 44 -11.06 -19.29 1.94
C SER A 44 -10.08 -20.02 1.02
N GLN A 45 -10.46 -21.20 0.52
CA GLN A 45 -9.60 -21.93 -0.40
C GLN A 45 -9.55 -21.12 -1.70
N THR A 46 -8.47 -20.36 -1.91
CA THR A 46 -8.19 -19.72 -3.19
C THR A 46 -7.85 -20.86 -4.17
N SER A 47 -8.89 -21.40 -4.82
CA SER A 47 -8.73 -22.42 -5.87
C SER A 47 -8.79 -21.75 -7.23
N GLN A 48 -8.04 -22.29 -8.20
CA GLN A 48 -7.89 -21.72 -9.53
C GLN A 48 -9.23 -21.54 -10.26
N GLY A 49 -10.22 -22.37 -9.95
CA GLY A 49 -11.51 -22.37 -10.63
C GLY A 49 -11.34 -22.37 -12.15
N ASP A 50 -12.15 -21.57 -12.84
CA ASP A 50 -12.15 -21.41 -14.30
C ASP A 50 -11.24 -20.26 -14.80
N LEU A 51 -10.31 -19.75 -13.97
CA LEU A 51 -9.48 -18.61 -14.35
C LEU A 51 -8.35 -19.02 -15.33
N PRO A 52 -8.11 -18.22 -16.40
CA PRO A 52 -6.93 -18.36 -17.25
C PRO A 52 -5.64 -18.28 -16.42
N ALA A 53 -4.63 -19.10 -16.77
CA ALA A 53 -3.38 -19.22 -16.02
C ALA A 53 -2.72 -17.87 -15.70
N ARG A 54 -2.64 -16.96 -16.67
CA ARG A 54 -2.07 -15.61 -16.48
C ARG A 54 -2.77 -14.81 -15.39
N ILE A 55 -4.10 -14.88 -15.31
CA ILE A 55 -4.87 -14.15 -14.30
C ILE A 55 -4.69 -14.83 -12.94
N TRP A 56 -4.63 -16.16 -12.92
CA TRP A 56 -4.39 -16.92 -11.71
C TRP A 56 -3.04 -16.61 -11.07
N ASP A 57 -1.99 -16.42 -11.86
CA ASP A 57 -0.67 -16.01 -11.37
C ASP A 57 -0.71 -14.62 -10.72
N ASN A 58 -1.44 -13.67 -11.33
CA ASN A 58 -1.66 -12.35 -10.72
C ASN A 58 -2.40 -12.47 -9.38
N VAL A 59 -3.45 -13.30 -9.30
CA VAL A 59 -4.22 -13.52 -8.06
C VAL A 59 -3.33 -14.09 -6.95
N LYS A 60 -2.50 -15.08 -7.26
CA LYS A 60 -1.54 -15.68 -6.30
C LYS A 60 -0.53 -14.69 -5.76
N ALA A 61 -0.09 -13.73 -6.57
CA ALA A 61 0.90 -12.74 -6.19
C ALA A 61 0.29 -11.44 -5.62
N HIS A 62 -1.04 -11.34 -5.54
CA HIS A 62 -1.74 -10.15 -5.09
C HIS A 62 -2.05 -10.20 -3.58
N PRO A 63 -1.49 -9.29 -2.76
CA PRO A 63 -1.64 -9.33 -1.28
C PRO A 63 -3.09 -9.38 -0.79
N ARG A 64 -4.01 -8.75 -1.52
CA ARG A 64 -5.44 -8.70 -1.15
C ARG A 64 -6.27 -9.92 -1.57
N TYR A 65 -5.78 -10.75 -2.50
CA TYR A 65 -6.58 -11.85 -3.08
C TYR A 65 -6.09 -13.24 -2.68
N SER A 66 -4.88 -13.36 -2.13
CA SER A 66 -4.30 -14.62 -1.69
C SER A 66 -3.83 -14.48 -0.24
N GLU A 67 -4.27 -15.40 0.64
CA GLU A 67 -3.85 -15.43 2.04
C GLU A 67 -2.33 -15.63 2.15
N ASP A 68 -1.75 -16.45 1.27
CA ASP A 68 -0.30 -16.70 1.23
C ASP A 68 0.48 -15.47 0.71
N ALA A 69 -0.16 -14.53 0.02
CA ALA A 69 0.50 -13.36 -0.56
C ALA A 69 0.62 -12.18 0.41
N ASP A 70 -0.27 -12.07 1.40
CA ASP A 70 -0.39 -10.91 2.27
C ASP A 70 0.90 -10.61 3.06
N HIS A 71 1.67 -11.64 3.39
CA HIS A 71 2.94 -11.51 4.13
C HIS A 71 4.19 -11.55 3.24
N ASN A 72 4.04 -11.94 1.98
CA ASN A 72 5.17 -12.18 1.07
C ASN A 72 5.33 -11.10 0.00
N TYR A 73 4.26 -10.37 -0.28
CA TYR A 73 4.22 -9.38 -1.35
C TYR A 73 3.71 -8.03 -0.86
N ALA A 74 4.19 -6.97 -1.50
CA ALA A 74 3.83 -5.60 -1.18
C ALA A 74 2.92 -5.00 -2.25
N GLN A 75 1.98 -4.17 -1.79
CA GLN A 75 1.18 -3.29 -2.63
C GLN A 75 1.47 -1.83 -2.26
N MET A 76 1.58 -0.97 -3.27
CA MET A 76 1.70 0.48 -3.09
C MET A 76 0.51 1.20 -3.70
N HIS A 77 -0.05 2.15 -2.94
CA HIS A 77 -1.06 3.09 -3.44
C HIS A 77 -0.46 4.49 -3.60
N VAL A 78 -0.81 5.15 -4.70
CA VAL A 78 -0.44 6.56 -4.96
C VAL A 78 -1.66 7.45 -5.15
N ALA A 79 -1.51 8.71 -4.75
CA ALA A 79 -2.55 9.71 -4.81
C ALA A 79 -2.45 10.57 -6.08
N VAL A 80 -2.97 10.08 -7.21
CA VAL A 80 -3.02 10.81 -8.49
C VAL A 80 -4.44 11.33 -8.80
N ALA A 81 -5.44 10.86 -8.06
CA ALA A 81 -6.85 11.12 -8.31
C ALA A 81 -7.51 11.94 -7.17
N PRO A 82 -7.43 13.29 -7.17
CA PRO A 82 -8.04 14.13 -6.14
C PRO A 82 -9.54 14.37 -6.31
N ALA A 83 -10.07 14.33 -7.55
CA ALA A 83 -11.49 14.53 -7.79
C ALA A 83 -12.30 13.26 -7.45
N CYS A 84 -13.58 13.43 -7.11
CA CYS A 84 -14.50 12.31 -6.93
C CYS A 84 -15.90 12.69 -7.45
N ASN A 85 -16.51 11.79 -8.21
CA ASN A 85 -17.83 11.95 -8.85
C ASN A 85 -19.00 11.68 -7.87
N ILE A 86 -18.73 11.12 -6.70
CA ILE A 86 -19.73 10.85 -5.65
C ILE A 86 -19.30 11.41 -4.30
N GLN A 87 -20.24 11.80 -3.46
CA GLN A 87 -19.97 12.22 -2.09
C GLN A 87 -20.62 11.23 -1.12
N CYS A 88 -19.82 10.35 -0.53
CA CYS A 88 -20.32 9.43 0.50
C CYS A 88 -20.66 10.20 1.78
N ASN A 89 -21.65 9.71 2.53
CA ASN A 89 -22.11 10.36 3.77
C ASN A 89 -21.02 10.45 4.86
N TYR A 90 -20.02 9.56 4.80
CA TYR A 90 -18.89 9.50 5.74
C TYR A 90 -17.56 10.00 5.12
N CYS A 91 -17.57 10.47 3.87
CA CYS A 91 -16.36 10.91 3.19
C CYS A 91 -16.00 12.35 3.58
N ASN A 92 -14.76 12.54 4.06
CA ASN A 92 -14.16 13.85 4.17
C ASN A 92 -13.03 13.98 3.15
N ARG A 93 -13.25 14.81 2.12
CA ARG A 93 -12.31 15.04 1.01
C ARG A 93 -11.11 15.92 1.37
N LYS A 94 -11.02 16.39 2.62
CA LYS A 94 -9.88 17.18 3.08
C LYS A 94 -8.64 16.30 3.11
N CYS A 95 -7.68 16.64 2.25
CA CYS A 95 -6.31 16.15 2.33
C CYS A 95 -5.65 16.81 3.55
N ASP A 96 -5.65 16.10 4.68
CA ASP A 96 -5.12 16.67 5.92
C ASP A 96 -3.59 16.73 5.85
N ARG A 97 -3.06 17.94 6.05
CA ARG A 97 -1.63 18.20 6.25
C ARG A 97 -1.15 17.70 7.62
N THR A 98 -2.09 17.37 8.50
CA THR A 98 -1.88 16.79 9.83
C THR A 98 -1.99 15.26 9.69
N CYS A 99 -1.07 14.50 10.28
CA CYS A 99 -1.08 13.03 10.24
C CYS A 99 -2.31 12.42 10.95
N GLU A 100 -3.48 12.48 10.33
CA GLU A 100 -4.65 11.72 10.76
C GLU A 100 -4.62 10.35 10.05
N PRO A 101 -4.53 9.24 10.79
CA PRO A 101 -4.53 7.91 10.19
C PRO A 101 -5.97 7.55 9.78
N ARG A 102 -6.43 8.10 8.66
CA ARG A 102 -7.67 7.69 7.99
C ARG A 102 -7.35 7.09 6.63
N PRO A 103 -8.10 6.05 6.20
CA PRO A 103 -8.01 5.54 4.84
C PRO A 103 -8.27 6.67 3.83
N GLY A 104 -7.37 6.84 2.87
CA GLY A 104 -7.51 7.82 1.80
C GLY A 104 -7.10 9.26 2.13
N VAL A 105 -6.53 9.50 3.32
CA VAL A 105 -5.90 10.80 3.61
C VAL A 105 -4.49 10.81 3.06
N VAL A 106 -4.20 11.80 2.22
CA VAL A 106 -2.86 12.11 1.74
C VAL A 106 -2.56 13.57 2.00
N SER A 107 -1.29 13.90 2.24
CA SER A 107 -0.89 15.28 2.50
C SER A 107 -0.89 16.14 1.23
N GLU A 108 -0.51 15.56 0.09
CA GLU A 108 -0.44 16.25 -1.19
C GLU A 108 -0.69 15.25 -2.34
N PRO A 109 -1.55 15.59 -3.33
CA PRO A 109 -1.70 14.79 -4.53
C PRO A 109 -0.43 14.87 -5.39
N LEU A 110 -0.09 13.76 -6.04
CA LEU A 110 1.06 13.62 -6.92
C LEU A 110 0.66 13.85 -8.38
N SER A 111 1.59 14.38 -9.16
CA SER A 111 1.48 14.29 -10.62
C SER A 111 1.66 12.84 -11.08
N GLN A 112 1.11 12.50 -12.25
CA GLN A 112 1.29 11.19 -12.88
C GLN A 112 2.77 10.82 -13.08
N GLU A 113 3.63 11.79 -13.41
CA GLU A 113 5.07 11.58 -13.58
C GLU A 113 5.76 11.32 -12.24
N GLN A 114 5.39 12.06 -11.19
CA GLN A 114 5.89 11.84 -9.84
C GLN A 114 5.49 10.46 -9.32
N ALA A 115 4.26 10.03 -9.57
CA ALA A 115 3.76 8.72 -9.17
C ALA A 115 4.51 7.59 -9.89
N ALA A 116 4.72 7.70 -11.20
CA ALA A 116 5.50 6.73 -11.96
C ALA A 116 6.97 6.67 -11.48
N LYS A 117 7.57 7.82 -11.18
CA LYS A 117 8.93 7.90 -10.63
C LYS A 117 9.02 7.19 -9.28
N ARG A 118 8.09 7.46 -8.35
CA ARG A 118 8.05 6.79 -7.05
C ARG A 118 7.84 5.29 -7.19
N ALA A 119 6.97 4.85 -8.10
CA ALA A 119 6.77 3.43 -8.39
C ALA A 119 8.10 2.73 -8.73
N PHE A 120 8.88 3.35 -9.62
CA PHE A 120 10.17 2.82 -10.04
C PHE A 120 11.23 2.82 -8.92
N GLU A 121 11.31 3.91 -8.15
CA GLU A 121 12.21 4.00 -7.00
C GLU A 121 11.90 2.91 -5.97
N PHE A 122 10.63 2.73 -5.61
CA PHE A 122 10.24 1.69 -4.66
C PHE A 122 10.39 0.28 -5.21
N ALA A 123 10.10 0.04 -6.49
CA ALA A 123 10.35 -1.25 -7.13
C ALA A 123 11.83 -1.65 -7.12
N SER A 124 12.73 -0.67 -7.17
CA SER A 124 14.18 -0.90 -7.09
C SER A 124 14.66 -1.25 -5.67
N ILE A 125 13.93 -0.79 -4.65
CA ILE A 125 14.26 -0.99 -3.23
C ILE A 125 13.54 -2.22 -2.65
N LEU A 126 12.34 -2.53 -3.14
CA LEU A 126 11.45 -3.58 -2.65
C LEU A 126 11.18 -4.59 -3.77
N PRO A 127 12.00 -5.64 -3.90
CA PRO A 127 11.78 -6.71 -4.88
C PRO A 127 10.43 -7.42 -4.75
N GLN A 128 9.85 -7.40 -3.54
CA GLN A 128 8.54 -7.97 -3.25
C GLN A 128 7.35 -7.09 -3.67
N LEU A 129 7.59 -5.90 -4.24
CA LEU A 129 6.52 -5.02 -4.74
C LEU A 129 5.90 -5.62 -6.01
N THR A 130 4.75 -6.27 -5.87
CA THR A 130 4.04 -6.91 -6.99
C THR A 130 2.87 -6.10 -7.51
N VAL A 131 2.27 -5.24 -6.68
CA VAL A 131 1.06 -4.50 -7.05
C VAL A 131 1.26 -3.01 -6.86
N PHE A 132 0.93 -2.25 -7.89
CA PHE A 132 0.88 -0.80 -7.85
C PHE A 132 -0.47 -0.31 -8.34
N GLY A 133 -1.10 0.60 -7.58
CA GLY A 133 -2.41 1.12 -7.94
C GLY A 133 -2.69 2.49 -7.33
N THR A 134 -3.88 3.02 -7.62
CA THR A 134 -4.41 4.23 -6.96
C THR A 134 -5.71 3.87 -6.23
N ALA A 135 -5.88 4.37 -5.01
CA ALA A 135 -6.99 3.97 -4.15
C ALA A 135 -7.82 5.15 -3.62
N CYS A 136 -7.17 6.22 -3.15
CA CYS A 136 -7.78 7.46 -2.64
C CYS A 136 -6.67 8.53 -2.60
N PRO A 137 -6.97 9.84 -2.72
CA PRO A 137 -8.02 10.58 -2.00
C PRO A 137 -9.39 10.74 -2.68
N GLY A 138 -9.49 10.49 -3.98
CA GLY A 138 -10.72 10.58 -4.76
C GLY A 138 -11.04 9.27 -5.48
N ASP A 139 -11.73 9.37 -6.61
CA ASP A 139 -12.05 8.24 -7.48
C ASP A 139 -11.12 8.22 -8.70
N ALA A 140 -10.44 7.09 -8.91
CA ALA A 140 -9.53 6.86 -10.03
C ALA A 140 -10.21 7.12 -11.39
N LEU A 141 -11.47 6.67 -11.55
CA LEU A 141 -12.20 6.81 -12.81
C LEU A 141 -12.74 8.22 -13.02
N ALA A 142 -13.03 8.96 -11.94
CA ALA A 142 -13.31 10.40 -12.02
C ALA A 142 -12.08 11.22 -12.46
N ASN A 143 -10.87 10.66 -12.36
CA ASN A 143 -9.60 11.24 -12.82
C ASN A 143 -8.95 10.33 -13.88
N SER A 144 -9.75 9.84 -14.82
CA SER A 144 -9.34 8.83 -15.80
C SER A 144 -8.10 9.22 -16.61
N GLU A 145 -8.01 10.47 -17.09
CA GLU A 145 -6.88 10.93 -17.90
C GLU A 145 -5.55 10.79 -17.15
N SER A 146 -5.45 11.35 -15.94
CA SER A 146 -4.22 11.27 -15.14
C SER A 146 -3.91 9.86 -14.66
N THR A 147 -4.94 9.09 -14.31
CA THR A 147 -4.82 7.71 -13.84
C THR A 147 -4.32 6.78 -14.94
N PHE A 148 -4.95 6.79 -16.12
CA PHE A 148 -4.54 5.94 -17.23
C PHE A 148 -3.15 6.32 -17.76
N LYS A 149 -2.86 7.62 -17.87
CA LYS A 149 -1.54 8.07 -18.28
C LYS A 149 -0.45 7.68 -17.27
N MET A 150 -0.72 7.73 -15.97
CA MET A 150 0.19 7.18 -14.95
C MET A 150 0.44 5.68 -15.19
N PHE A 151 -0.62 4.88 -15.41
CA PHE A 151 -0.47 3.45 -15.67
C PHE A 151 0.29 3.14 -16.95
N GLU A 152 0.12 3.94 -18.01
CA GLU A 152 0.93 3.83 -19.22
C GLU A 152 2.40 4.13 -18.96
N LEU A 153 2.71 5.19 -18.21
CA LEU A 153 4.09 5.55 -17.85
C LEU A 153 4.75 4.43 -17.04
N ILE A 154 4.03 3.85 -16.10
CA ILE A 154 4.52 2.72 -15.29
C ILE A 154 4.79 1.53 -16.19
N LYS A 155 3.84 1.11 -17.03
CA LYS A 155 4.02 -0.03 -17.95
C LYS A 155 5.19 0.15 -18.92
N LYS A 156 5.41 1.39 -19.42
CA LYS A 156 6.55 1.71 -20.30
C LYS A 156 7.88 1.63 -19.57
N THR A 157 7.92 2.01 -18.29
CA THR A 157 9.15 2.05 -17.49
C THR A 157 9.46 0.68 -16.86
N SER A 158 8.44 -0.12 -16.55
CA SER A 158 8.54 -1.38 -15.83
C SER A 158 8.64 -2.60 -16.73
N SER A 159 9.05 -2.47 -18.00
CA SER A 159 9.06 -3.58 -18.97
C SER A 159 9.97 -4.77 -18.59
N GLY A 160 10.70 -4.70 -17.48
CA GLY A 160 11.45 -5.80 -16.87
C GLY A 160 11.06 -6.18 -15.43
N SER A 161 10.07 -5.52 -14.80
CA SER A 161 9.63 -5.78 -13.43
C SER A 161 8.20 -6.33 -13.41
N ALA A 162 7.96 -7.38 -12.62
CA ALA A 162 6.66 -8.05 -12.47
C ALA A 162 5.64 -7.23 -11.65
N ILE A 163 5.46 -5.96 -12.01
CA ILE A 163 4.52 -5.05 -11.33
C ILE A 163 3.18 -5.14 -12.05
N SER A 164 2.21 -5.77 -11.38
CA SER A 164 0.81 -5.70 -11.78
C SER A 164 0.25 -4.34 -11.45
N VAL A 165 -0.42 -3.74 -12.42
CA VAL A 165 -1.12 -2.48 -12.25
C VAL A 165 -2.57 -2.78 -11.86
N ALA A 166 -3.02 -2.21 -10.73
CA ALA A 166 -4.37 -2.37 -10.18
C ALA A 166 -5.18 -1.07 -10.30
#